data_AF-A0A936CE34-F1
#
_entry.id   AF-A0A936CE34-F1
#
_cell.length_a   1.000
_cell.length_b   1.000
_cell.length_c   1.000
_cell.angle_alpha   90.00
_cell.angle_beta   90.00
_cell.angle_gamma   90.00
#
_symmetry.space_group_name_H-M   'P 1'
#
loop_
_entity.id
_entity.type
_entity.pdbx_description
1 polymer ?
#
loop_
_entity_poly.entity_id
_entity_poly.type
_entity_poly.pdbx_seq_one_letter_code
_entity_poly.pdbx_strand_id
1 'polypeptide(L)'
;MRLSRPLLALVALAATASPAHALKQPVPTYRVKNLQFQTRAPNPAVTAYGYYVGPFTGTVLSDPTRPSLNLFCVDILNSISFGQKWTGVFTRLSSNDLSATRHGNAKQVNYQKAAFLASTYKAPGIRTAQWGGIQTAIWNLLNPGNPNGGANPAINSSEAYWLNQADTWYNNGGASTFDFTRWSIVTDVNAAGRVSGVGAQEFLTDTVATPEPETWILLGTGVLVILGVAMTKGAIRF
;
A
#
# COMPACT_ATOMS: atom_id res chain seq x y z
N MET A 1 57.48 68.19 0.03
CA MET A 1 57.67 67.13 -0.97
C MET A 1 58.26 65.90 -0.28
N ARG A 2 57.41 64.94 0.12
CA ARG A 2 57.72 63.52 0.43
C ARG A 2 56.41 62.85 0.84
N LEU A 3 55.84 62.08 -0.08
CA LEU A 3 54.67 61.22 0.16
C LEU A 3 55.13 60.00 0.97
N SER A 4 54.50 59.73 2.12
CA SER A 4 54.56 58.44 2.80
C SER A 4 53.26 57.67 2.55
N ARG A 5 53.37 56.54 1.85
CA ARG A 5 52.30 55.57 1.60
C ARG A 5 52.10 54.69 2.84
N PRO A 6 50.86 54.38 3.27
CA PRO A 6 50.63 53.20 4.10
C PRO A 6 50.46 51.96 3.20
N LEU A 7 51.24 50.91 3.52
CA LEU A 7 51.08 49.55 3.00
C LEU A 7 49.72 49.00 3.47
N LEU A 8 48.85 48.59 2.54
CA LEU A 8 47.76 47.66 2.83
C LEU A 8 48.35 46.25 2.98
N ALA A 9 48.25 45.66 4.18
CA ALA A 9 48.46 44.24 4.36
C ALA A 9 47.16 43.50 3.99
N LEU A 10 47.20 42.78 2.86
CA LEU A 10 46.11 41.91 2.43
C LEU A 10 46.21 40.59 3.22
N VAL A 11 45.37 40.39 4.23
CA VAL A 11 45.23 39.10 4.90
C VAL A 11 44.39 38.21 4.00
N ALA A 12 45.03 37.30 3.27
CA ALA A 12 44.35 36.26 2.51
C ALA A 12 43.83 35.19 3.49
N LEU A 13 42.53 35.24 3.80
CA LEU A 13 41.85 34.18 4.53
C LEU A 13 41.64 33.00 3.57
N ALA A 14 42.55 32.03 3.61
CA ALA A 14 42.38 30.77 2.88
C ALA A 14 41.27 29.96 3.56
N ALA A 15 40.04 30.11 3.06
CA ALA A 15 38.93 29.22 3.41
C ALA A 15 39.21 27.85 2.79
N THR A 16 39.70 26.91 3.59
CA THR A 16 39.76 25.51 3.19
C THR A 16 38.33 24.98 3.13
N ALA A 17 37.77 24.90 1.93
CA ALA A 17 36.53 24.20 1.68
C ALA A 17 36.76 22.70 1.91
N SER A 18 36.45 22.22 3.11
CA SER A 18 36.35 20.79 3.38
C SER A 18 35.30 20.18 2.45
N PRO A 19 35.56 19.05 1.78
CA PRO A 19 34.54 18.37 0.99
C PRO A 19 33.46 17.86 1.94
N ALA A 20 32.31 18.54 1.93
CA ALA A 20 31.11 18.07 2.59
C ALA A 20 30.77 16.68 2.02
N HIS A 21 31.04 15.65 2.80
CA HIS A 21 30.51 14.33 2.55
C HIS A 21 29.00 14.47 2.68
N ALA A 22 28.30 14.52 1.54
CA ALA A 22 26.86 14.40 1.51
C ALA A 22 26.51 13.02 2.08
N LEU A 23 26.28 12.95 3.39
CA LEU A 23 25.71 11.79 4.05
C LEU A 23 24.40 11.50 3.33
N LYS A 24 24.38 10.40 2.57
CA LYS A 24 23.17 9.84 1.99
C LYS A 24 22.20 9.62 3.15
N GLN A 25 21.26 10.55 3.34
CA GLN A 25 20.26 10.47 4.39
C GLN A 25 19.65 9.07 4.34
N PRO A 26 19.65 8.31 5.46
CA PRO A 26 19.06 6.99 5.47
C PRO A 26 17.63 7.15 4.97
N VAL A 27 17.29 6.40 3.93
CA VAL A 27 15.95 6.39 3.40
C VAL A 27 15.04 6.00 4.57
N PRO A 28 14.11 6.87 5.02
CA PRO A 28 13.34 6.55 6.21
C PRO A 28 12.61 5.22 6.00
N THR A 29 12.59 4.38 7.03
CA THR A 29 11.97 3.04 7.02
C THR A 29 10.52 3.10 6.54
N TYR A 30 9.87 4.24 6.78
CA TYR A 30 8.50 4.52 6.41
C TYR A 30 8.35 5.77 5.52
N ARG A 31 7.17 5.91 4.92
CA ARG A 31 6.74 7.14 4.21
C ARG A 31 5.42 7.61 4.77
N VAL A 32 5.27 8.91 4.97
CA VAL A 32 4.00 9.50 5.43
C VAL A 32 3.25 10.05 4.23
N LYS A 33 1.96 9.74 4.10
CA LYS A 33 1.09 10.25 3.02
C LYS A 33 -0.30 10.59 3.56
N ASN A 34 -0.89 11.64 3.02
CA ASN A 34 -2.30 11.94 3.23
C ASN A 34 -3.14 11.11 2.27
N LEU A 35 -4.14 10.42 2.82
CA LEU A 35 -5.01 9.49 2.11
C LEU A 35 -6.47 9.92 2.25
N GLN A 36 -7.27 9.51 1.28
CA GLN A 36 -8.72 9.53 1.37
C GLN A 36 -9.28 8.16 1.02
N PHE A 37 -10.20 7.67 1.85
CA PHE A 37 -10.91 6.42 1.64
C PHE A 37 -11.97 6.73 0.60
N GLN A 38 -12.10 5.94 -0.46
CA GLN A 38 -13.00 6.30 -1.53
C GLN A 38 -14.43 6.50 -1.00
N THR A 39 -15.18 7.40 -1.63
CA THR A 39 -16.54 7.80 -1.21
C THR A 39 -17.60 6.75 -1.55
N ARG A 40 -17.17 5.61 -2.12
CA ARG A 40 -18.01 4.50 -2.54
C ARG A 40 -17.31 3.19 -2.23
N ALA A 41 -18.10 2.15 -1.95
CA ALA A 41 -17.60 0.79 -1.84
C ALA A 41 -16.97 0.33 -3.18
N PRO A 42 -16.15 -0.74 -3.17
CA PRO A 42 -15.65 -1.37 -4.40
C PRO A 42 -16.80 -1.69 -5.36
N ASN A 43 -16.54 -1.74 -6.66
CA ASN A 43 -17.53 -2.20 -7.63
C ASN A 43 -17.10 -3.56 -8.23
N PRO A 44 -17.86 -4.65 -8.03
CA PRO A 44 -19.07 -4.73 -7.21
C PRO A 44 -18.77 -4.63 -5.71
N ALA A 45 -19.71 -4.08 -4.94
CA ALA A 45 -19.58 -4.03 -3.48
C ALA A 45 -19.81 -5.44 -2.94
N VAL A 46 -18.85 -5.98 -2.21
CA VAL A 46 -18.95 -7.33 -1.65
C VAL A 46 -19.16 -7.23 -0.16
N THR A 47 -20.25 -7.83 0.31
CA THR A 47 -20.54 -7.99 1.73
C THR A 47 -20.48 -9.46 2.10
N ALA A 48 -19.83 -9.77 3.21
CA ALA A 48 -19.83 -11.12 3.78
C ALA A 48 -19.94 -11.03 5.30
N TYR A 49 -20.79 -11.87 5.87
CA TYR A 49 -20.93 -12.00 7.33
C TYR A 49 -21.27 -10.69 8.08
N GLY A 50 -21.94 -9.75 7.41
CA GLY A 50 -22.29 -8.43 7.97
C GLY A 50 -21.22 -7.34 7.79
N TYR A 51 -20.12 -7.63 7.08
CA TYR A 51 -19.03 -6.69 6.83
C TYR A 51 -18.86 -6.44 5.34
N TYR A 52 -18.37 -5.24 4.98
CA TYR A 52 -17.76 -5.02 3.67
C TYR A 52 -16.40 -5.71 3.63
N VAL A 53 -16.15 -6.46 2.55
CA VAL A 53 -14.93 -7.26 2.40
C VAL A 53 -14.33 -7.07 1.00
N GLY A 54 -13.05 -7.41 0.87
CA GLY A 54 -12.33 -7.33 -0.40
C GLY A 54 -11.34 -6.17 -0.46
N PRO A 55 -10.71 -5.98 -1.65
CA PRO A 55 -9.90 -4.80 -1.88
C PRO A 55 -10.79 -3.56 -1.88
N PHE A 56 -10.55 -2.68 -0.92
CA PHE A 56 -11.01 -1.30 -0.96
C PHE A 56 -10.06 -0.45 -1.80
N THR A 57 -10.44 0.80 -1.99
CA THR A 57 -9.68 1.75 -2.79
C THR A 57 -9.44 3.03 -2.00
N GLY A 58 -8.22 3.56 -2.12
CA GLY A 58 -7.82 4.82 -1.51
C GLY A 58 -7.13 5.73 -2.50
N THR A 59 -7.22 7.04 -2.27
CA THR A 59 -6.54 8.06 -3.09
C THR A 59 -5.44 8.72 -2.28
N VAL A 60 -4.25 8.86 -2.87
CA VAL A 60 -3.13 9.61 -2.29
C VAL A 60 -3.32 11.10 -2.59
N LEU A 61 -3.67 11.88 -1.59
CA LEU A 61 -4.02 13.30 -1.77
C LEU A 61 -2.81 14.18 -2.16
N SER A 62 -1.59 13.75 -1.80
CA SER A 62 -0.35 14.46 -2.14
C SER A 62 0.13 14.19 -3.57
N ASP A 63 -0.55 13.31 -4.31
CA ASP A 63 -0.13 12.89 -5.65
C ASP A 63 -1.39 12.58 -6.50
N PRO A 64 -2.11 13.63 -6.95
CA PRO A 64 -3.37 13.47 -7.67
C PRO A 64 -3.21 12.80 -9.04
N THR A 65 -1.97 12.68 -9.54
CA THR A 65 -1.63 11.99 -10.78
C THR A 65 -1.37 10.50 -10.60
N ARG A 66 -1.33 9.99 -9.36
CA ARG A 66 -1.13 8.56 -9.09
C ARG A 66 -2.45 7.78 -9.04
N PRO A 67 -2.44 6.52 -9.51
CA PRO A 67 -3.61 5.67 -9.48
C PRO A 67 -4.06 5.37 -8.05
N SER A 68 -5.35 5.06 -7.91
CA SER A 68 -5.92 4.59 -6.65
C SER A 68 -5.16 3.37 -6.13
N LEU A 69 -4.93 3.35 -4.81
CA LEU A 69 -4.32 2.22 -4.11
C LEU A 69 -5.38 1.17 -3.80
N ASN A 70 -5.04 -0.12 -3.95
CA ASN A 70 -5.85 -1.18 -3.34
C ASN A 70 -5.53 -1.21 -1.84
N LEU A 71 -6.56 -1.22 -1.01
CA LEU A 71 -6.48 -1.26 0.44
C LEU A 71 -7.15 -2.54 0.93
N PHE A 72 -6.39 -3.43 1.54
CA PHE A 72 -6.89 -4.66 2.15
C PHE A 72 -6.94 -4.44 3.65
N CYS A 73 -8.13 -4.44 4.23
CA CYS A 73 -8.29 -4.21 5.67
C CYS A 73 -7.56 -5.30 6.46
N VAL A 74 -6.71 -4.93 7.41
CA VAL A 74 -6.07 -5.88 8.35
C VAL A 74 -6.53 -5.68 9.79
N ASP A 75 -7.35 -4.66 10.02
CA ASP A 75 -7.72 -4.19 11.36
C ASP A 75 -9.24 -4.14 11.52
N ILE A 76 -9.81 -5.15 12.16
CA ILE A 76 -11.26 -5.23 12.40
C ILE A 76 -11.72 -4.44 13.63
N LEU A 77 -10.80 -4.02 14.49
CA LEU A 77 -11.10 -3.41 15.78
C LEU A 77 -11.24 -1.89 15.72
N ASN A 78 -10.87 -1.29 14.59
CA ASN A 78 -11.02 0.13 14.33
C ASN A 78 -11.82 0.33 13.04
N SER A 79 -12.43 1.50 12.91
CA SER A 79 -13.29 1.83 11.78
C SER A 79 -12.68 2.90 10.89
N ILE A 80 -13.16 2.93 9.65
CA ILE A 80 -12.98 4.04 8.72
C ILE A 80 -14.30 4.28 8.01
N SER A 81 -14.59 5.54 7.68
CA SER A 81 -15.77 5.91 6.89
C SER A 81 -15.40 6.22 5.45
N PHE A 82 -16.31 5.95 4.51
CA PHE A 82 -16.15 6.39 3.12
C PHE A 82 -15.98 7.91 3.04
N GLY A 83 -15.01 8.36 2.24
CA GLY A 83 -14.64 9.77 2.14
C GLY A 83 -13.75 10.30 3.27
N GLN A 84 -13.51 9.53 4.34
CA GLN A 84 -12.65 9.93 5.44
C GLN A 84 -11.21 10.16 4.93
N LYS A 85 -10.59 11.24 5.41
CA LYS A 85 -9.19 11.56 5.16
C LYS A 85 -8.36 11.24 6.40
N TRP A 86 -7.17 10.68 6.21
CA TRP A 86 -6.23 10.41 7.30
C TRP A 86 -4.78 10.51 6.82
N THR A 87 -3.86 10.63 7.77
CA THR A 87 -2.43 10.58 7.48
C THR A 87 -1.93 9.18 7.80
N GLY A 88 -1.47 8.46 6.76
CA GLY A 88 -0.98 7.10 6.86
C GLY A 88 0.56 7.04 6.85
N VAL A 89 1.12 6.23 7.74
CA VAL A 89 2.52 5.77 7.73
C VAL A 89 2.58 4.47 6.92
N PHE A 90 3.30 4.52 5.81
CA PHE A 90 3.56 3.38 4.93
C PHE A 90 4.83 2.69 5.38
N THR A 91 4.67 1.52 5.97
CA THR A 91 5.76 0.68 6.45
C THR A 91 5.92 -0.49 5.49
N ARG A 92 7.07 -0.58 4.81
CA ARG A 92 7.32 -1.67 3.85
C ARG A 92 7.38 -3.00 4.58
N LEU A 93 6.73 -4.02 4.05
CA LEU A 93 6.75 -5.34 4.69
C LEU A 93 8.13 -6.02 4.61
N SER A 94 8.97 -5.58 3.66
CA SER A 94 10.36 -6.00 3.52
C SER A 94 11.37 -5.24 4.40
N SER A 95 10.93 -4.29 5.25
CA SER A 95 11.84 -3.41 6.01
C SER A 95 12.53 -4.08 7.20
N ASN A 96 12.00 -5.22 7.68
CA ASN A 96 12.32 -5.84 8.98
C ASN A 96 12.06 -4.94 10.20
N ASP A 97 11.39 -3.81 10.02
CA ASP A 97 10.97 -2.89 11.09
C ASP A 97 9.55 -2.41 10.82
N LEU A 98 8.64 -2.99 11.59
CA LEU A 98 7.20 -2.77 11.63
C LEU A 98 6.77 -2.01 12.89
N SER A 99 7.69 -1.37 13.62
CA SER A 99 7.42 -0.62 14.86
C SER A 99 6.37 0.49 14.70
N ALA A 100 6.24 1.04 13.49
CA ALA A 100 5.24 2.05 13.15
C ALA A 100 3.83 1.49 12.87
N THR A 101 3.65 0.17 12.94
CA THR A 101 2.33 -0.49 12.73
C THR A 101 1.60 -0.69 14.06
N ARG A 102 0.29 -0.99 14.03
CA ARG A 102 -0.48 -1.25 15.24
C ARG A 102 0.07 -2.43 16.05
N HIS A 103 0.50 -3.48 15.34
CA HIS A 103 0.93 -4.72 15.98
C HIS A 103 2.45 -4.88 16.14
N GLY A 104 3.25 -4.00 15.54
CA GLY A 104 4.71 -4.03 15.68
C GLY A 104 5.40 -5.25 15.05
N ASN A 105 6.68 -5.40 15.36
CA ASN A 105 7.56 -6.46 14.83
C ASN A 105 7.09 -7.88 15.18
N ALA A 106 6.41 -8.05 16.33
CA ALA A 106 5.94 -9.35 16.79
C ALA A 106 4.93 -10.02 15.84
N LYS A 107 4.28 -9.25 14.96
CA LYS A 107 3.31 -9.77 13.97
C LYS A 107 3.86 -9.83 12.55
N GLN A 108 5.17 -9.74 12.33
CA GLN A 108 5.77 -9.80 10.99
C GLN A 108 5.29 -11.00 10.16
N VAL A 109 5.33 -12.21 10.73
CA VAL A 109 4.85 -13.43 10.06
C VAL A 109 3.36 -13.34 9.69
N ASN A 110 2.55 -12.73 10.57
CA ASN A 110 1.11 -12.61 10.35
C ASN A 110 0.80 -11.57 9.26
N TYR A 111 1.56 -10.47 9.18
CA TYR A 111 1.47 -9.55 8.05
C TYR A 111 1.93 -10.19 6.73
N GLN A 112 2.95 -11.05 6.75
CA GLN A 112 3.38 -11.80 5.56
C GLN A 112 2.30 -12.74 5.06
N LYS A 113 1.68 -13.52 5.97
CA LYS A 113 0.53 -14.36 5.66
C LYS A 113 -0.67 -13.54 5.16
N ALA A 114 -0.94 -12.40 5.78
CA ALA A 114 -2.02 -11.50 5.35
C ALA A 114 -1.76 -10.91 3.96
N ALA A 115 -0.51 -10.57 3.61
CA ALA A 115 -0.14 -10.11 2.27
C ALA A 115 -0.31 -11.21 1.22
N PHE A 116 0.04 -12.46 1.55
CA PHE A 116 -0.26 -13.61 0.70
C PHE A 116 -1.77 -13.76 0.47
N LEU A 117 -2.58 -13.80 1.53
CA LEU A 117 -4.04 -13.87 1.42
C LEU A 117 -4.60 -12.69 0.62
N ALA A 118 -4.12 -11.48 0.85
CA ALA A 118 -4.52 -10.30 0.10
C ALA A 118 -4.19 -10.42 -1.41
N SER A 119 -3.08 -11.06 -1.77
CA SER A 119 -2.73 -11.31 -3.17
C SER A 119 -3.72 -12.25 -3.87
N THR A 120 -4.40 -13.13 -3.12
CA THR A 120 -5.34 -14.10 -3.70
C THR A 120 -6.62 -13.47 -4.22
N TYR A 121 -7.00 -12.26 -3.77
CA TYR A 121 -8.21 -11.57 -4.25
C TYR A 121 -8.25 -11.38 -5.78
N LYS A 122 -7.09 -11.31 -6.43
CA LYS A 122 -6.95 -11.17 -7.89
C LYS A 122 -6.41 -12.44 -8.56
N ALA A 123 -6.24 -13.53 -7.83
CA ALA A 123 -5.70 -14.77 -8.40
C ALA A 123 -6.73 -15.47 -9.31
N PRO A 124 -6.28 -16.10 -10.41
CA PRO A 124 -7.17 -16.88 -11.27
C PRO A 124 -7.95 -17.93 -10.49
N GLY A 125 -9.25 -18.02 -10.72
CA GLY A 125 -10.13 -18.99 -10.06
C GLY A 125 -10.73 -18.54 -8.72
N ILE A 126 -10.25 -17.43 -8.13
CA ILE A 126 -10.84 -16.86 -6.92
C ILE A 126 -12.08 -16.03 -7.27
N ARG A 127 -13.19 -16.34 -6.60
CA ARG A 127 -14.50 -15.68 -6.79
C ARG A 127 -14.84 -14.80 -5.59
N THR A 128 -15.70 -13.79 -5.80
CA THR A 128 -16.18 -12.90 -4.74
C THR A 128 -16.85 -13.63 -3.57
N ALA A 129 -17.45 -14.81 -3.82
CA ALA A 129 -18.01 -15.67 -2.77
C ALA A 129 -16.97 -16.15 -1.74
N GLN A 130 -15.68 -16.18 -2.10
CA GLN A 130 -14.59 -16.59 -1.21
C GLN A 130 -14.01 -15.42 -0.40
N TRP A 131 -14.31 -14.18 -0.79
CA TRP A 131 -13.72 -12.97 -0.20
C TRP A 131 -14.03 -12.83 1.29
N GLY A 132 -15.21 -13.27 1.72
CA GLY A 132 -15.56 -13.30 3.14
C GLY A 132 -14.56 -14.11 3.96
N GLY A 133 -14.29 -15.35 3.55
CA GLY A 133 -13.36 -16.22 4.26
C GLY A 133 -11.91 -15.72 4.24
N ILE A 134 -11.48 -15.15 3.11
CA ILE A 134 -10.14 -14.54 2.98
C ILE A 134 -10.03 -13.37 3.97
N GLN A 135 -11.03 -12.50 4.00
CA GLN A 135 -11.04 -11.31 4.85
C GLN A 135 -11.06 -11.67 6.34
N THR A 136 -11.89 -12.64 6.75
CA THR A 136 -11.95 -13.06 8.15
C THR A 136 -10.66 -13.75 8.58
N ALA A 137 -10.03 -14.55 7.72
CA ALA A 137 -8.71 -15.12 8.00
C ALA A 137 -7.62 -14.05 8.17
N ILE A 138 -7.63 -12.99 7.34
CA ILE A 138 -6.74 -11.84 7.52
C ILE A 138 -6.96 -11.19 8.89
N TRP A 139 -8.21 -10.94 9.27
CA TRP A 139 -8.51 -10.36 10.58
C TRP A 139 -8.09 -11.26 11.74
N ASN A 140 -8.33 -12.57 11.64
CA ASN A 140 -7.94 -13.53 12.67
C ASN A 140 -6.41 -13.60 12.84
N LEU A 141 -5.63 -13.55 11.75
CA LEU A 141 -4.17 -13.50 11.82
C LEU A 141 -3.66 -12.34 12.70
N LEU A 142 -4.23 -11.15 12.54
CA LEU A 142 -3.77 -9.96 13.27
C LEU A 142 -4.47 -9.82 14.63
N ASN A 143 -5.73 -10.21 14.71
CA ASN A 143 -6.60 -10.11 15.88
C ASN A 143 -7.30 -11.46 16.13
N PRO A 144 -6.61 -12.45 16.73
CA PRO A 144 -7.13 -13.80 16.92
C PRO A 144 -8.51 -13.81 17.57
N GLY A 145 -9.41 -14.64 17.03
CA GLY A 145 -10.79 -14.72 17.49
C GLY A 145 -11.71 -13.62 16.96
N ASN A 146 -11.27 -12.74 16.06
CA ASN A 146 -12.16 -11.80 15.37
C ASN A 146 -12.42 -12.26 13.93
N PRO A 147 -13.60 -11.99 13.36
CA PRO A 147 -14.64 -11.07 13.85
C PRO A 147 -15.66 -11.65 14.84
N ASN A 148 -15.68 -12.97 15.07
CA ASN A 148 -16.86 -13.62 15.66
C ASN A 148 -16.61 -14.44 16.94
N GLY A 149 -15.39 -14.46 17.49
CA GLY A 149 -15.03 -15.24 18.68
C GLY A 149 -15.14 -16.75 18.52
N GLY A 150 -15.23 -17.27 17.30
CA GLY A 150 -15.57 -18.67 17.06
C GLY A 150 -17.07 -18.99 17.19
N ALA A 151 -17.96 -17.99 17.30
CA ALA A 151 -19.39 -18.23 17.54
C ALA A 151 -20.22 -18.51 16.27
N ASN A 152 -19.75 -18.11 15.07
CA ASN A 152 -20.48 -18.34 13.82
C ASN A 152 -19.83 -19.47 13.00
N PRO A 153 -20.46 -20.66 12.91
CA PRO A 153 -19.88 -21.84 12.23
C PRO A 153 -19.55 -21.63 10.75
N ALA A 154 -20.33 -20.79 10.04
CA ALA A 154 -20.09 -20.50 8.63
C ALA A 154 -18.81 -19.68 8.43
N ILE A 155 -18.59 -18.69 9.30
CA ILE A 155 -17.34 -17.92 9.34
C ILE A 155 -16.19 -18.85 9.70
N ASN A 156 -16.33 -19.64 10.77
CA ASN A 156 -15.25 -20.48 11.29
C ASN A 156 -14.76 -21.49 10.25
N SER A 157 -15.67 -22.14 9.52
CA SER A 157 -15.29 -23.13 8.50
C SER A 157 -14.57 -22.49 7.31
N SER A 158 -15.05 -21.35 6.83
CA SER A 158 -14.42 -20.61 5.73
C SER A 158 -13.08 -19.98 6.15
N GLU A 159 -13.04 -19.37 7.33
CA GLU A 159 -11.84 -18.79 7.94
C GLU A 159 -10.76 -19.85 8.17
N ALA A 160 -11.11 -20.99 8.77
CA ALA A 160 -10.16 -22.07 9.04
C ALA A 160 -9.52 -22.62 7.76
N TYR A 161 -10.30 -22.72 6.67
CA TYR A 161 -9.75 -23.09 5.36
C TYR A 161 -8.66 -22.10 4.90
N TRP A 162 -8.92 -20.79 4.94
CA TRP A 162 -7.96 -19.78 4.48
C TRP A 162 -6.77 -19.59 5.41
N LEU A 163 -6.97 -19.74 6.73
CA LEU A 163 -5.86 -19.80 7.69
C LEU A 163 -4.94 -21.00 7.38
N ASN A 164 -5.52 -22.17 7.10
CA ASN A 164 -4.75 -23.34 6.70
C ASN A 164 -3.98 -23.10 5.39
N GLN A 165 -4.59 -22.47 4.38
CA GLN A 165 -3.89 -22.10 3.14
C GLN A 165 -2.68 -21.19 3.42
N ALA A 166 -2.85 -20.18 4.27
CA ALA A 166 -1.76 -19.27 4.63
C ALA A 166 -0.64 -19.97 5.41
N ASP A 167 -0.99 -20.86 6.34
CA ASP A 167 -0.03 -21.65 7.11
C ASP A 167 0.73 -22.63 6.22
N THR A 168 0.04 -23.38 5.36
CA THR A 168 0.66 -24.29 4.40
C THR A 168 1.59 -23.54 3.45
N TRP A 169 1.15 -22.41 2.89
CA TRP A 169 1.99 -21.59 2.03
C TRP A 169 3.26 -21.12 2.76
N TYR A 170 3.13 -20.61 3.99
CA TYR A 170 4.27 -20.12 4.76
C TYR A 170 5.25 -21.24 5.12
N ASN A 171 4.74 -22.37 5.63
CA ASN A 171 5.53 -23.53 6.05
C ASN A 171 6.24 -24.21 4.87
N ASN A 172 5.66 -24.15 3.68
CA ASN A 172 6.29 -24.64 2.45
C ASN A 172 7.30 -23.65 1.83
N GLY A 173 7.72 -22.63 2.58
CA GLY A 173 8.73 -21.67 2.15
C GLY A 173 8.20 -20.56 1.25
N GLY A 174 6.89 -20.35 1.17
CA GLY A 174 6.29 -19.33 0.31
C GLY A 174 6.83 -17.90 0.57
N ALA A 175 7.18 -17.60 1.81
CA ALA A 175 7.77 -16.31 2.19
C ALA A 175 9.13 -16.03 1.52
N SER A 176 9.91 -17.04 1.12
CA SER A 176 11.22 -16.81 0.48
C SER A 176 11.10 -16.43 -1.01
N THR A 177 9.96 -16.73 -1.63
CA THR A 177 9.70 -16.49 -3.06
C THR A 177 8.72 -15.36 -3.32
N PHE A 178 8.00 -14.92 -2.28
CA PHE A 178 7.03 -13.84 -2.38
C PHE A 178 7.69 -12.48 -2.30
N ASP A 179 7.39 -11.62 -3.28
CA ASP A 179 7.91 -10.26 -3.33
C ASP A 179 7.20 -9.39 -2.27
N PHE A 180 7.79 -9.25 -1.09
CA PHE A 180 7.30 -8.33 -0.05
C PHE A 180 7.68 -6.86 -0.31
N THR A 181 8.56 -6.57 -1.27
CA THR A 181 9.04 -5.20 -1.51
C THR A 181 7.95 -4.29 -2.08
N ARG A 182 6.97 -4.89 -2.77
CA ARG A 182 5.77 -4.22 -3.26
C ARG A 182 4.69 -4.01 -2.20
N TRP A 183 4.76 -4.67 -1.05
CA TRP A 183 3.73 -4.58 -0.02
C TRP A 183 4.08 -3.55 1.06
N SER A 184 3.10 -2.76 1.45
CA SER A 184 3.22 -1.84 2.59
C SER A 184 2.01 -1.94 3.50
N ILE A 185 2.27 -1.77 4.79
CA ILE A 185 1.24 -1.60 5.82
C ILE A 185 1.01 -0.10 5.96
N VAL A 186 -0.25 0.31 5.95
CA VAL A 186 -0.70 1.70 6.06
C VAL A 186 -1.39 1.86 7.39
N THR A 187 -0.67 2.43 8.35
CA THR A 187 -1.15 2.68 9.71
C THR A 187 -1.41 4.17 9.90
N ASP A 188 -2.49 4.54 10.58
CA ASP A 188 -2.68 5.95 10.99
C ASP A 188 -1.49 6.44 11.82
N VAL A 189 -1.00 7.66 11.56
CA VAL A 189 0.14 8.26 12.29
C VAL A 189 -0.03 8.26 13.81
N ASN A 190 -1.26 8.21 14.32
CA ASN A 190 -1.57 8.20 15.75
C ASN A 190 -1.79 6.80 16.33
N ALA A 191 -1.66 5.74 15.52
CA ALA A 191 -2.06 4.38 15.86
C ALA A 191 -0.90 3.39 16.08
N ALA A 192 0.36 3.82 15.90
CA ALA A 192 1.51 2.94 16.10
C ALA A 192 1.50 2.32 17.52
N GLY A 193 1.63 0.98 17.57
CA GLY A 193 1.58 0.21 18.82
C GLY A 193 0.21 0.17 19.53
N ARG A 194 -0.85 0.73 18.94
CA ARG A 194 -2.20 0.77 19.53
C ARG A 194 -3.13 -0.11 18.72
N VAL A 195 -3.47 -1.29 19.26
CA VAL A 195 -4.29 -2.28 18.54
C VAL A 195 -5.74 -1.79 18.34
N SER A 196 -6.32 -1.05 19.29
CA SER A 196 -7.70 -0.54 19.16
C SER A 196 -7.89 0.85 19.77
N GLY A 197 -8.98 1.52 19.37
CA GLY A 197 -9.50 2.74 20.00
C GLY A 197 -8.87 4.05 19.56
N VAL A 198 -7.93 4.05 18.60
CA VAL A 198 -7.24 5.27 18.14
C VAL A 198 -6.97 5.21 16.64
N GLY A 199 -7.23 6.31 15.93
CA GLY A 199 -6.90 6.48 14.51
C GLY A 199 -7.79 5.70 13.55
N ALA A 200 -7.58 5.89 12.26
CA ALA A 200 -8.28 5.13 11.21
C ALA A 200 -7.84 3.66 11.18
N GLN A 201 -8.68 2.82 10.57
CA GLN A 201 -8.40 1.41 10.30
C GLN A 201 -7.05 1.19 9.59
N GLU A 202 -6.32 0.13 9.96
CA GLU A 202 -5.07 -0.26 9.30
C GLU A 202 -5.29 -1.12 8.05
N PHE A 203 -4.49 -0.87 7.01
CA PHE A 203 -4.58 -1.55 5.71
C PHE A 203 -3.25 -2.13 5.26
N LEU A 204 -3.29 -3.22 4.51
CA LEU A 204 -2.24 -3.61 3.58
C LEU A 204 -2.50 -3.00 2.21
N THR A 205 -1.44 -2.62 1.51
CA THR A 205 -1.52 -2.14 0.13
C THR A 205 -0.39 -2.70 -0.71
N ASP A 206 -0.73 -3.07 -1.94
CA ASP A 206 0.24 -3.36 -2.98
C ASP A 206 0.57 -2.04 -3.69
N THR A 207 1.84 -1.65 -3.62
CA THR A 207 2.36 -0.36 -4.09
C THR A 207 2.73 -0.35 -5.57
N VAL A 208 2.57 -1.47 -6.27
CA VAL A 208 2.59 -1.42 -7.74
C VAL A 208 1.29 -0.74 -8.16
N ALA A 209 1.41 0.48 -8.70
CA ALA A 209 0.36 1.16 -9.44
C ALA A 209 -0.38 0.12 -10.28
N THR A 210 -1.65 -0.15 -9.97
CA THR A 210 -2.46 -1.06 -10.79
C THR A 210 -2.51 -0.37 -12.15
N PRO A 211 -1.91 -0.93 -13.22
CA PRO A 211 -2.16 -0.40 -14.54
C PRO A 211 -3.65 -0.63 -14.75
N GLU A 212 -4.42 0.45 -14.84
CA GLU A 212 -5.84 0.33 -15.16
C GLU A 212 -5.91 -0.47 -16.48
N PRO A 213 -6.62 -1.62 -16.52
CA PRO A 213 -6.74 -2.43 -17.73
C PRO A 213 -7.27 -1.62 -18.93
N GLU A 214 -7.97 -0.52 -18.64
CA GLU A 214 -8.56 0.38 -19.61
C GLU A 214 -7.55 1.30 -20.31
N THR A 215 -6.37 1.57 -19.73
CA THR A 215 -5.35 2.40 -20.39
C THR A 215 -4.79 1.74 -21.64
N TRP A 216 -4.66 0.41 -21.64
CA TRP A 216 -4.22 -0.34 -22.83
C TRP A 216 -5.28 -0.37 -23.92
N ILE A 217 -6.57 -0.40 -23.53
CA ILE A 217 -7.68 -0.37 -24.48
C ILE A 217 -7.84 1.04 -25.06
N LEU A 218 -7.70 2.10 -24.27
CA LEU A 218 -7.72 3.49 -24.75
C LEU A 218 -6.48 3.83 -25.61
N LEU A 219 -5.29 3.34 -25.26
CA LEU A 219 -4.11 3.47 -26.10
C LEU A 219 -4.26 2.66 -27.40
N GLY A 220 -4.76 1.42 -27.31
CA GLY A 220 -4.98 0.54 -28.46
C GLY A 220 -6.04 1.09 -29.43
N THR A 221 -7.16 1.60 -28.90
CA THR A 221 -8.21 2.24 -29.72
C THR A 221 -7.76 3.60 -30.27
N GLY A 222 -7.03 4.41 -29.50
CA GLY A 222 -6.48 5.69 -29.94
C GLY A 222 -5.51 5.57 -31.11
N VAL A 223 -4.60 4.58 -31.09
CA VAL A 223 -3.66 4.33 -32.19
C VAL A 223 -4.39 3.82 -33.44
N LEU A 224 -5.41 2.96 -33.30
CA LEU A 224 -6.19 2.46 -34.43
C LEU A 224 -7.01 3.56 -35.12
N VAL A 225 -7.56 4.52 -34.37
CA VAL A 225 -8.27 5.67 -34.95
C VAL A 225 -7.32 6.57 -35.74
N ILE A 226 -6.12 6.85 -35.22
CA ILE A 226 -5.14 7.69 -35.92
C ILE A 226 -4.66 7.01 -37.22
N LEU A 227 -4.39 5.70 -37.18
CA LEU A 227 -4.00 4.94 -38.36
C LEU A 227 -5.15 4.83 -39.39
N GLY A 228 -6.39 4.64 -38.94
CA GLY A 228 -7.56 4.63 -39.83
C GLY A 228 -7.81 5.97 -40.53
N VAL A 229 -7.62 7.09 -39.82
CA VAL A 229 -7.73 8.45 -40.38
C VAL A 229 -6.57 8.79 -41.32
N ALA A 230 -5.36 8.28 -41.05
CA ALA A 230 -4.21 8.46 -41.93
C ALA A 230 -4.36 7.69 -43.26
N MET A 231 -4.89 6.46 -43.22
CA MET A 231 -5.10 5.65 -44.43
C MET A 231 -6.24 6.18 -45.32
N THR A 232 -7.29 6.76 -44.73
CA THR A 232 -8.38 7.40 -45.50
C THR A 232 -7.95 8.71 -46.16
N LYS A 233 -6.97 9.44 -45.60
CA LYS A 233 -6.36 10.61 -46.27
C LYS A 233 -5.27 10.26 -47.29
N GLY A 234 -4.64 9.08 -47.18
CA GLY A 234 -3.64 8.60 -48.14
C GLY A 234 -4.23 7.95 -49.40
N ALA A 235 -5.47 7.46 -49.34
CA ALA A 235 -6.14 6.78 -50.45
C ALA A 235 -6.83 7.72 -51.47
N ILE A 236 -6.68 9.05 -51.32
CA ILE A 236 -7.12 10.02 -52.32
C ILE A 236 -5.91 10.87 -52.73
N ARG A 237 -5.09 10.33 -53.63
CA ARG A 237 -4.31 11.10 -54.62
C ARG A 237 -3.70 10.14 -55.66
N PHE A 238 -4.30 10.25 -56.85
CA PHE A 238 -3.99 9.69 -58.17
C PHE A 238 -4.36 8.23 -58.41
#